data_AF-A0A656YVQ3-F1
#
_entry.id   AF-A0A656YVQ3-F1
#
_cell.length_a   1.000
_cell.length_b   1.000
_cell.length_c   1.000
_cell.angle_alpha   90.00
_cell.angle_beta   90.00
_cell.angle_gamma   90.00
#
_symmetry.space_group_name_H-M   'P 1'
#
loop_
_entity.id
_entity.type
_entity.pdbx_description
1 polymer ?
#
loop_
_entity_poly.entity_id
_entity_poly.type
_entity_poly.pdbx_seq_one_letter_code
_entity_poly.pdbx_strand_id
1 'polypeptide(L)'
;MEDGMKITRKRAKKLLEVLEEEREKIRKENEEGEDSYPYEKWERERKEIVDRLRNLPDLVEEAASHIEVDRPNRGRKQKLDPAQKTMLFLFARLTQKS
;
A
#
# COMPACT_ATOMS: atom_id res chain seq x y z
N MET A 1 3.38 18.19 41.05
CA MET A 1 2.40 17.16 40.66
C MET A 1 1.50 17.81 39.64
N GLU A 2 1.58 17.41 38.36
CA GLU A 2 0.59 17.85 37.37
C GLU A 2 -0.77 17.33 37.81
N ASP A 3 -1.64 18.24 38.23
CA ASP A 3 -3.04 17.92 38.52
C ASP A 3 -3.71 17.62 37.19
N GLY A 4 -3.74 16.33 36.84
CA GLY A 4 -4.36 15.84 35.61
C GLY A 4 -5.80 16.33 35.53
N MET A 5 -6.12 17.07 34.47
CA MET A 5 -7.43 17.65 34.24
C MET A 5 -8.53 16.57 34.33
N LYS A 6 -9.27 16.54 35.45
CA LYS A 6 -10.34 15.57 35.66
C LYS A 6 -11.54 15.91 34.77
N ILE A 7 -11.66 15.19 33.65
CA ILE A 7 -12.79 15.34 32.74
C ILE A 7 -14.02 14.68 33.38
N THR A 8 -15.00 15.49 33.76
CA THR A 8 -16.28 14.99 34.27
C THR A 8 -17.17 14.52 33.12
N ARG A 9 -18.10 13.59 33.39
CA ARG A 9 -19.04 13.07 32.38
C ARG A 9 -19.78 14.18 31.62
N LYS A 10 -20.17 15.26 32.32
CA LYS A 10 -20.81 16.43 31.72
C LYS A 10 -19.88 17.17 30.74
N ARG A 11 -18.60 17.32 31.11
CA ARG A 11 -17.60 17.98 30.27
C ARG A 11 -17.23 17.13 29.05
N ALA A 12 -17.13 15.82 29.19
CA ALA A 12 -16.94 14.89 28.08
C ALA A 12 -18.10 14.94 27.08
N LYS A 13 -19.35 14.98 27.57
CA LYS A 13 -20.54 15.09 26.71
C LYS A 13 -20.57 16.40 25.93
N LYS A 14 -20.22 17.51 26.59
CA LYS A 14 -20.13 18.82 25.94
C LYS A 14 -19.00 18.89 24.91
N LEU A 15 -17.87 18.25 25.19
CA LEU A 15 -16.77 18.13 24.22
C LEU A 15 -17.20 17.27 23.02
N LEU A 16 -17.95 16.20 23.25
CA LEU A 16 -18.49 15.36 22.18
C LEU A 16 -19.47 16.12 21.29
N GLU A 17 -20.39 16.90 21.88
CA GLU A 17 -21.31 17.78 21.12
C GLU A 17 -20.53 18.77 20.25
N VAL A 18 -19.51 19.43 20.80
CA VAL A 18 -18.66 20.35 20.02
C VAL A 18 -17.95 19.61 18.88
N LEU A 19 -17.41 18.41 19.13
CA LEU A 19 -16.77 17.61 18.09
C LEU A 19 -17.75 17.15 17.01
N GLU A 20 -18.98 16.82 17.37
CA GLU A 20 -20.04 16.46 16.41
C GLU A 20 -20.48 17.65 15.57
N GLU A 21 -20.64 18.84 16.19
CA GLU A 21 -20.95 20.09 15.48
C GLU A 21 -19.84 20.47 14.48
N GLU A 22 -18.58 20.42 14.90
CA GLU A 22 -17.44 20.71 14.02
C GLU A 22 -17.30 19.68 12.90
N ARG A 23 -17.53 18.38 13.19
CA ARG A 23 -17.56 17.33 12.17
C ARG A 23 -18.66 17.59 11.13
N GLU A 24 -19.83 18.04 11.58
CA GLU A 24 -20.95 18.32 10.68
C GLU A 24 -20.74 19.60 9.86
N LYS A 25 -20.07 20.62 10.41
CA LYS A 25 -19.63 21.81 9.65
C LYS A 25 -18.63 21.43 8.56
N ILE A 26 -17.57 20.71 8.93
CA ILE A 26 -16.56 20.21 7.97
C ILE A 26 -17.24 19.37 6.88
N ARG A 27 -18.20 18.52 7.26
CA ARG A 27 -18.95 17.71 6.30
C ARG A 27 -19.80 18.56 5.35
N LYS A 28 -20.52 19.58 5.85
CA LYS A 28 -21.34 20.47 5.00
C LYS A 28 -20.48 21.35 4.11
N GLU A 29 -19.36 21.86 4.61
CA GLU A 29 -18.35 22.56 3.82
C GLU A 29 -17.80 21.65 2.70
N ASN A 30 -17.56 20.36 3.00
CA ASN A 30 -17.16 19.35 2.02
C ASN A 30 -18.31 18.83 1.12
N GLU A 31 -19.57 19.09 1.43
CA GLU A 31 -20.73 18.80 0.56
C GLU A 31 -20.99 19.97 -0.41
N GLU A 32 -20.64 21.21 -0.03
CA GLU A 32 -20.75 22.42 -0.86
C GLU A 32 -19.49 22.70 -1.71
N GLY A 33 -18.32 22.24 -1.27
CA GLY A 33 -17.06 22.27 -2.02
C GLY A 33 -16.64 20.86 -2.41
N GLU A 34 -16.24 20.67 -3.65
CA GLU A 34 -15.70 19.43 -4.21
C GLU A 34 -14.32 19.08 -3.60
N ASP A 35 -14.19 19.10 -2.27
CA ASP A 35 -12.95 18.83 -1.52
C ASP A 35 -12.74 17.32 -1.33
N SER A 36 -12.83 16.59 -2.43
CA SER A 36 -12.15 15.30 -2.55
C SER A 36 -10.66 15.61 -2.46
N TYR A 37 -9.96 15.06 -1.45
CA TYR A 37 -8.51 15.13 -1.36
C TYR A 37 -7.91 14.86 -2.76
N PRO A 38 -7.11 15.79 -3.34
CA PRO A 38 -6.77 15.76 -4.78
C PRO A 38 -6.07 14.48 -5.24
N TYR A 39 -5.53 13.71 -4.30
CA TYR A 39 -4.80 12.46 -4.56
C TYR A 39 -5.56 11.21 -4.09
N GLU A 40 -6.80 11.33 -3.60
CA GLU A 40 -7.55 10.18 -3.07
C GLU A 40 -7.68 9.06 -4.11
N LYS A 41 -7.96 9.43 -5.36
CA LYS A 41 -8.01 8.49 -6.48
C LYS A 41 -6.65 7.81 -6.70
N TRP A 42 -5.57 8.58 -6.69
CA TRP A 42 -4.21 8.06 -6.85
C TRP A 42 -3.80 7.14 -5.69
N GLU A 43 -4.18 7.45 -4.45
CA GLU A 43 -3.90 6.61 -3.28
C GLU A 43 -4.66 5.29 -3.34
N ARG A 44 -5.93 5.30 -3.77
CA ARG A 44 -6.72 4.09 -4.00
C ARG A 44 -6.07 3.21 -5.06
N GLU A 45 -5.71 3.79 -6.21
CA GLU A 45 -5.02 3.07 -7.30
C GLU A 45 -3.65 2.54 -6.85
N ARG A 46 -2.86 3.35 -6.12
CA ARG A 46 -1.56 2.94 -5.57
C ARG A 46 -1.72 1.78 -4.60
N LYS A 47 -2.72 1.82 -3.71
CA LYS A 47 -2.97 0.74 -2.76
C LYS A 47 -3.28 -0.56 -3.49
N GLU A 48 -4.14 -0.52 -4.50
CA GLU A 48 -4.46 -1.69 -5.31
C GLU A 48 -3.22 -2.26 -6.03
N ILE A 49 -2.39 -1.39 -6.62
CA ILE A 49 -1.14 -1.81 -7.27
C ILE A 49 -0.17 -2.43 -6.27
N VAL A 50 0.00 -1.83 -5.08
CA VAL A 50 0.88 -2.34 -4.02
C VAL A 50 0.41 -3.72 -3.55
N ASP A 51 -0.90 -3.89 -3.35
CA ASP A 51 -1.46 -5.17 -2.93
C ASP A 51 -1.24 -6.26 -4.00
N ARG A 52 -1.35 -5.92 -5.30
CA ARG A 52 -0.99 -6.86 -6.39
C ARG A 52 0.51 -7.18 -6.43
N LEU A 53 1.36 -6.18 -6.24
CA LEU A 53 2.82 -6.35 -6.24
C LEU A 53 3.32 -7.25 -5.10
N ARG A 54 2.60 -7.32 -3.98
CA ARG A 54 2.93 -8.26 -2.89
C ARG A 54 2.90 -9.71 -3.32
N ASN A 55 2.02 -10.06 -4.27
CA ASN A 55 1.87 -11.42 -4.79
C ASN A 55 2.82 -11.71 -5.96
N LEU A 56 3.59 -10.72 -6.44
CA LEU A 56 4.47 -10.86 -7.59
C LEU A 56 5.53 -11.97 -7.42
N PRO A 57 6.20 -12.14 -6.25
CA PRO A 57 7.17 -13.22 -6.06
C PRO A 57 6.53 -14.61 -6.27
N ASP A 58 5.37 -14.85 -5.67
CA ASP A 58 4.66 -16.14 -5.76
C ASP A 58 4.26 -16.46 -7.21
N LEU A 59 3.75 -15.46 -7.93
CA LEU A 59 3.40 -15.60 -9.36
C LEU A 59 4.62 -15.91 -10.23
N VAL A 60 5.79 -15.34 -9.90
CA VAL A 60 7.03 -15.60 -10.62
C VAL A 60 7.57 -17.00 -10.31
N GLU A 61 7.44 -17.47 -9.07
CA GLU A 61 7.80 -18.84 -8.70
C GLU A 61 6.90 -19.87 -9.38
N GLU A 62 5.59 -19.65 -9.39
CA GLU A 62 4.63 -20.52 -10.08
C GLU A 62 4.94 -20.59 -11.58
N ALA A 63 5.11 -19.44 -12.23
CA ALA A 63 5.46 -19.38 -13.65
C ALA A 63 6.80 -20.05 -13.93
N ALA A 64 7.80 -19.87 -13.07
CA ALA A 64 9.11 -20.51 -13.21
C ALA A 64 9.04 -22.03 -13.03
N SER A 65 8.13 -22.54 -12.21
CA SER A 65 7.95 -23.98 -11.98
C SER A 65 7.46 -24.73 -13.23
N HIS A 66 6.76 -24.05 -14.12
CA HIS A 66 6.30 -24.60 -15.40
C HIS A 66 7.39 -24.63 -16.48
N ILE A 67 8.59 -24.09 -16.21
CA ILE A 67 9.69 -24.08 -17.17
C ILE A 67 10.49 -25.37 -17.06
N GLU A 68 10.42 -26.20 -18.09
CA GLU A 68 11.34 -27.32 -18.24
C GLU A 68 12.71 -26.81 -18.70
N VAL A 69 13.73 -27.05 -17.87
CA VAL A 69 15.11 -26.68 -18.18
C VAL A 69 15.83 -27.89 -18.73
N ASP A 70 15.73 -28.11 -20.04
CA ASP A 70 16.60 -29.07 -20.72
C ASP A 70 17.99 -28.45 -20.89
N ARG A 71 18.93 -28.84 -20.02
CA ARG A 71 20.32 -28.40 -20.10
C ARG A 71 21.31 -29.55 -20.03
N PRO A 72 22.35 -29.52 -20.88
CA PRO A 72 23.41 -30.49 -20.81
C PRO A 72 24.15 -30.39 -19.47
N ASN A 73 24.39 -31.53 -18.82
CA ASN A 73 25.14 -31.66 -17.56
C ASN A 73 26.63 -31.26 -17.65
N ARG A 74 27.07 -30.67 -18.77
CA ARG A 74 28.46 -30.24 -19.00
C ARG A 74 28.56 -28.72 -18.87
N GLY A 75 29.37 -28.26 -17.92
CA GLY A 75 29.70 -26.84 -17.74
C GLY A 75 29.44 -26.31 -16.32
N ARG A 76 29.65 -25.00 -16.15
CA ARG A 76 29.45 -24.32 -14.86
C ARG A 76 27.96 -24.21 -14.55
N LYS A 77 27.54 -24.71 -13.39
CA LYS A 77 26.18 -24.52 -12.88
C LYS A 77 25.85 -23.03 -12.81
N GLN A 78 24.65 -22.67 -13.27
CA GLN A 78 24.17 -21.30 -13.15
C GLN A 78 23.96 -20.94 -11.68
N LYS A 79 24.32 -19.71 -11.32
CA LYS A 79 24.20 -19.22 -9.94
C LYS A 79 22.75 -18.88 -9.55
N LEU A 80 21.93 -18.53 -10.52
CA LEU A 80 20.54 -18.10 -10.31
C LEU A 80 19.59 -19.02 -11.07
N ASP A 81 18.51 -19.39 -10.40
CA ASP A 81 17.39 -20.13 -11.00
C ASP A 81 16.51 -19.20 -11.88
N PRO A 82 15.56 -19.75 -12.66
CA PRO A 82 14.68 -18.96 -13.50
C PRO A 82 13.84 -17.90 -12.74
N ALA A 83 13.36 -18.20 -11.53
CA ALA A 83 12.57 -17.27 -10.73
C ALA A 83 13.41 -16.07 -10.29
N GLN A 84 14.61 -16.32 -9.75
CA GLN A 84 15.57 -15.30 -9.33
C GLN A 84 16.01 -14.39 -10.49
N LYS A 85 16.24 -14.97 -11.67
CA LYS A 85 16.56 -14.20 -12.88
C LYS A 85 15.42 -13.29 -13.30
N THR A 86 14.21 -13.81 -13.24
CA THR A 86 13.01 -13.07 -13.64
C THR A 86 12.74 -11.93 -12.67
N MET A 87 12.83 -12.17 -11.36
CA MET A 87 12.73 -11.11 -10.35
C MET A 87 13.81 -10.04 -10.52
N LEU A 88 15.07 -10.43 -10.78
CA LEU A 88 16.15 -9.48 -11.02
C LEU A 88 15.89 -8.63 -12.28
N PHE A 89 15.41 -9.26 -13.35
CA PHE A 89 15.03 -8.56 -14.59
C PHE A 89 13.87 -7.58 -14.37
N LEU A 90 12.81 -8.01 -13.69
CA LEU A 90 11.66 -7.16 -13.36
C LEU A 90 12.08 -6.00 -12.47
N PHE A 91 12.91 -6.23 -11.46
CA PHE A 91 13.47 -5.18 -10.63
C PHE A 91 14.24 -4.16 -11.47
N ALA A 92 15.19 -4.61 -12.29
CA ALA A 92 15.96 -3.72 -13.17
C ALA A 92 15.04 -2.93 -14.13
N ARG A 93 14.01 -3.57 -14.68
CA ARG A 93 13.08 -2.93 -15.62
C ARG A 93 12.16 -1.91 -14.96
N LEU A 94 11.66 -2.20 -13.77
CA LEU A 94 10.77 -1.32 -13.00
C LEU A 94 11.52 -0.17 -12.32
N THR A 95 12.81 -0.36 -12.01
CA THR A 95 13.68 0.65 -11.39
C THR A 95 14.40 1.53 -12.40
N GLN A 96 14.34 1.24 -13.71
CA GLN A 96 14.75 2.18 -14.75
C GLN A 96 13.85 3.42 -14.68
N LYS A 97 14.27 4.38 -13.86
CA LYS A 97 13.81 5.77 -13.91
C LYS A 97 14.02 6.27 -15.34
N SER A 98 12.92 6.67 -16.00
CA SER A 98 12.98 7.76 -16.96
C SER A 98 13.27 9.07 -16.24
#